data_AF-A0A817BZY8-F1
#
_entry.id   AF-A0A817BZY8-F1
#
_cell.length_a   1.000
_cell.length_b   1.000
_cell.length_c   1.000
_cell.angle_alpha   90.00
_cell.angle_beta   90.00
_cell.angle_gamma   90.00
#
_symmetry.space_group_name_H-M   'P 1'
#
loop_
_entity.id
_entity.type
_entity.pdbx_description
1 polymer ?
#
loop_
_entity_poly.entity_id
_entity_poly.type
_entity_poly.pdbx_seq_one_letter_code
_entity_poly.pdbx_strand_id
1 'polypeptide(L)'
;MSVYCLQLIKCNIQKLSLKNTCRQFHTSILYLSKDIFHVQDEADFQKQVLDSKKPFLVDFRASWCGPCRILEPRLEKLITNYNKNVKSSSDDQYITLAKIDIDKFSELSSKYKVKAVPTVLAIKNGKEIARFTGLVDEDRIETILDQLNR
;
A
#
# COMPACT_ATOMS: atom_id res chain seq x y z
N MET A 1 30.78 -56.81 17.96
CA MET A 1 29.58 -56.85 17.10
C MET A 1 29.42 -55.42 16.55
N SER A 2 30.04 -55.11 15.41
CA SER A 2 29.40 -55.13 14.07
C SER A 2 28.36 -54.01 13.93
N VAL A 3 28.38 -53.08 12.97
CA VAL A 3 29.24 -52.79 11.80
C VAL A 3 28.99 -51.32 11.43
N TYR A 4 30.02 -50.67 10.87
CA TYR A 4 30.06 -49.42 10.12
C TYR A 4 28.90 -49.18 9.12
N CYS A 5 28.63 -47.93 8.73
CA CYS A 5 29.09 -47.39 7.42
C CYS A 5 28.58 -45.95 7.17
N LEU A 6 29.49 -45.14 6.63
CA LEU A 6 29.41 -43.72 6.32
C LEU A 6 28.72 -43.42 4.97
N GLN A 7 28.52 -42.11 4.77
CA GLN A 7 28.56 -41.35 3.52
C GLN A 7 27.29 -41.16 2.68
N LEU A 8 26.74 -39.96 2.85
CA LEU A 8 26.58 -38.92 1.80
C LEU A 8 26.62 -39.41 0.36
N ILE A 9 25.46 -39.35 -0.33
CA ILE A 9 25.39 -39.34 -1.78
C ILE A 9 24.44 -38.24 -2.27
N LYS A 10 25.09 -37.29 -2.95
CA LYS A 10 24.67 -36.36 -4.00
C LYS A 10 23.25 -36.48 -4.57
N CYS A 11 22.64 -35.29 -4.67
CA CYS A 11 21.64 -34.87 -5.64
C CYS A 11 21.93 -35.37 -7.07
N ASN A 12 20.95 -35.98 -7.75
CA ASN A 12 20.62 -35.64 -9.15
C ASN A 12 19.22 -36.18 -9.55
N ILE A 13 18.60 -35.40 -10.43
CA ILE A 13 17.26 -35.46 -11.00
C ILE A 13 17.01 -36.75 -11.78
N GLN A 14 15.84 -37.38 -11.62
CA GLN A 14 15.01 -37.83 -12.76
C GLN A 14 13.64 -38.40 -12.33
N LYS A 15 12.60 -37.71 -12.81
CA LYS A 15 11.26 -38.19 -13.20
C LYS A 15 10.34 -38.91 -12.20
N LEU A 16 9.14 -38.31 -12.10
CA LEU A 16 7.82 -38.93 -11.93
C LEU A 16 7.44 -39.38 -10.51
N SER A 17 6.63 -38.57 -9.83
CA SER A 17 5.17 -38.73 -9.88
C SER A 17 4.51 -37.90 -8.78
N LEU A 18 3.55 -37.11 -9.22
CA LEU A 18 2.68 -36.19 -8.47
C LEU A 18 2.30 -36.68 -7.07
N LYS A 19 2.62 -35.87 -6.04
CA LYS A 19 1.74 -35.59 -4.89
C LYS A 19 2.29 -34.41 -4.06
N ASN A 20 1.55 -33.31 -4.13
CA ASN A 20 1.30 -32.37 -3.03
C ASN A 20 2.50 -31.73 -2.32
N THR A 21 3.10 -30.70 -2.94
CA THR A 21 3.67 -29.59 -2.17
C THR A 21 3.53 -28.27 -2.96
N CYS A 22 2.30 -27.75 -3.04
CA CYS A 22 2.04 -26.37 -3.46
C CYS A 22 1.33 -25.68 -2.30
N ARG A 23 2.08 -25.28 -1.27
CA ARG A 23 1.53 -24.53 -0.14
C ARG A 23 2.57 -23.62 0.48
N GLN A 24 3.17 -22.73 -0.30
CA GLN A 24 3.96 -21.63 0.26
C GLN A 24 4.23 -20.45 -0.70
N PHE A 25 3.27 -20.05 -1.56
CA PHE A 25 3.41 -18.79 -2.32
C PHE A 25 2.07 -18.04 -2.54
N HIS A 26 1.03 -18.29 -1.74
CA HIS A 26 -0.29 -17.68 -1.99
C HIS A 26 -0.69 -16.56 -1.02
N THR A 27 0.01 -16.37 0.11
CA THR A 27 -0.38 -15.32 1.07
C THR A 27 0.18 -13.94 0.74
N SER A 28 1.37 -13.87 0.12
CA SER A 28 2.03 -12.60 -0.18
C SER A 28 1.34 -11.77 -1.27
N ILE A 29 0.65 -12.41 -2.21
CA ILE A 29 -0.05 -11.72 -3.31
C ILE A 29 -1.34 -11.03 -2.82
N LEU A 30 -2.01 -11.60 -1.81
CA LEU A 30 -3.26 -11.06 -1.27
C LEU A 30 -3.07 -9.83 -0.38
N TYR A 31 -1.88 -9.66 0.22
CA TYR A 31 -1.59 -8.50 1.07
C TYR A 31 -1.35 -7.23 0.24
N LEU A 32 -0.69 -7.38 -0.92
CA LEU A 32 -0.31 -6.26 -1.78
C LEU A 32 -1.51 -5.57 -2.44
N SER A 33 -2.60 -6.29 -2.69
CA SER A 33 -3.78 -5.74 -3.36
C SER A 33 -4.75 -5.01 -2.43
N LYS A 34 -4.61 -5.14 -1.10
CA LYS A 34 -5.52 -4.51 -0.14
C LYS A 34 -5.12 -3.08 0.20
N ASP A 35 -3.85 -2.73 0.05
CA ASP A 35 -3.30 -1.44 0.47
C ASP A 35 -3.58 -0.29 -0.50
N ILE A 36 -3.99 -0.59 -1.73
CA ILE A 36 -4.06 0.41 -2.82
C ILE A 36 -5.46 0.40 -3.42
N PHE A 37 -6.02 1.59 -3.54
CA PHE A 37 -7.36 1.85 -4.01
C PHE A 37 -7.34 2.96 -5.07
N HIS A 38 -8.00 2.73 -6.20
CA HIS A 38 -8.19 3.74 -7.23
C HIS A 38 -9.61 4.26 -7.16
N VAL A 39 -9.77 5.56 -6.92
CA VAL A 39 -11.09 6.20 -6.84
C VAL A 39 -11.77 6.17 -8.20
N GLN A 40 -13.01 5.66 -8.26
CA GLN A 40 -13.79 5.58 -9.51
C GLN A 40 -14.70 6.78 -9.74
N ASP A 41 -15.29 7.33 -8.68
CA ASP A 41 -16.16 8.49 -8.70
C ASP A 41 -16.23 9.16 -7.30
N GLU A 42 -16.93 10.30 -7.19
CA GLU A 42 -17.05 11.03 -5.91
C GLU A 42 -17.83 10.23 -4.86
N ALA A 43 -18.81 9.41 -5.25
CA ALA A 43 -19.57 8.59 -4.31
C ALA A 43 -18.71 7.44 -3.75
N ASP A 44 -17.87 6.85 -4.58
CA ASP A 44 -16.87 5.85 -4.21
C ASP A 44 -15.83 6.46 -3.26
N PHE A 45 -15.36 7.68 -3.52
CA PHE A 45 -14.50 8.42 -2.58
C PHE A 45 -15.18 8.68 -1.23
N GLN A 46 -16.42 9.19 -1.24
CA GLN A 46 -17.19 9.44 -0.02
C GLN A 46 -17.33 8.17 0.81
N LYS A 47 -17.79 7.08 0.18
CA LYS A 47 -18.08 5.82 0.86
C LYS A 47 -16.82 5.13 1.38
N GLN A 48 -15.76 5.08 0.58
CA GLN A 48 -14.58 4.28 0.90
C GLN A 48 -13.58 5.04 1.76
N VAL A 49 -13.46 6.35 1.58
CA VAL A 49 -12.45 7.18 2.29
C VAL A 49 -13.08 7.97 3.42
N LEU A 50 -14.18 8.70 3.19
CA LEU A 50 -14.73 9.63 4.17
C LEU A 50 -15.59 8.96 5.23
N ASP A 51 -16.41 7.99 4.83
CA ASP A 51 -17.30 7.26 5.75
C ASP A 51 -16.57 6.09 6.46
N SER A 52 -15.32 5.83 6.09
CA SER A 52 -14.51 4.75 6.63
C SER A 52 -13.80 5.14 7.93
N LYS A 53 -13.67 4.16 8.83
CA LYS A 53 -12.86 4.28 10.06
C LYS A 53 -11.36 4.08 9.80
N LYS A 54 -11.00 3.58 8.61
CA LYS A 54 -9.61 3.29 8.27
C LYS A 54 -8.86 4.59 7.98
N PRO A 55 -7.57 4.69 8.32
CA PRO A 55 -6.72 5.78 7.89
C PRO A 55 -6.40 5.66 6.39
N PHE A 56 -6.40 6.78 5.68
CA PHE A 56 -6.06 6.87 4.26
C PHE A 56 -4.96 7.88 3.99
N LEU A 57 -4.08 7.53 3.06
CA LEU A 57 -3.31 8.51 2.29
C LEU A 57 -3.99 8.70 0.94
N VAL A 58 -4.35 9.93 0.60
CA VAL A 58 -5.01 10.28 -0.65
C VAL A 58 -4.01 10.99 -1.55
N ASP A 59 -3.54 10.32 -2.60
CA ASP A 59 -2.59 10.83 -3.60
C ASP A 59 -3.32 11.43 -4.80
N PHE A 60 -3.34 12.76 -4.86
CA PHE A 60 -3.76 13.51 -6.04
C PHE A 60 -2.60 13.62 -7.01
N ARG A 61 -2.76 12.98 -8.16
CA ARG A 61 -1.72 12.81 -9.18
C ARG A 61 -2.25 13.01 -10.59
N ALA A 62 -1.33 13.04 -11.55
CA ALA A 62 -1.66 13.03 -12.97
C ALA A 62 -0.74 12.06 -13.75
N SER A 63 -1.16 11.65 -14.94
CA SER A 63 -0.39 10.73 -15.81
C SER A 63 0.86 11.39 -16.42
N TRP A 64 0.78 12.69 -16.69
CA TRP A 64 1.85 13.54 -17.24
C TRP A 64 2.82 14.08 -16.17
N CYS A 65 2.55 13.84 -14.89
CA CYS A 65 3.36 14.32 -13.78
C CYS A 65 4.60 13.42 -13.55
N GLY A 66 5.78 13.93 -13.90
CA GLY A 66 7.06 13.26 -13.66
C GLY A 66 7.33 12.94 -12.18
N PRO A 67 7.28 13.92 -11.27
CA PRO A 67 7.51 13.69 -9.83
C PRO A 67 6.54 12.67 -9.20
N CYS A 68 5.29 12.60 -9.70
CA CYS A 68 4.30 11.63 -9.23
C CYS A 68 4.77 10.18 -9.45
N ARG A 69 5.45 9.90 -10.58
CA ARG A 69 5.99 8.56 -10.89
C ARG A 69 7.11 8.13 -9.92
N ILE A 70 7.78 9.09 -9.29
CA ILE A 70 8.82 8.82 -8.28
C ILE A 70 8.18 8.63 -6.90
N LEU A 71 7.18 9.45 -6.56
CA LEU A 71 6.53 9.44 -5.26
C LEU A 71 5.66 8.18 -5.06
N GLU A 72 4.93 7.76 -6.09
CA GLU A 72 4.02 6.61 -6.05
C GLU A 72 4.66 5.32 -5.48
N PRO A 73 5.78 4.80 -6.02
CA PRO A 73 6.40 3.59 -5.47
C PRO A 73 6.96 3.78 -4.05
N ARG A 74 7.30 5.01 -3.64
CA ARG A 74 7.70 5.29 -2.25
C ARG A 74 6.52 5.16 -1.29
N LEU A 75 5.37 5.75 -1.65
CA LEU A 75 4.15 5.64 -0.87
C LEU A 75 3.73 4.17 -0.71
N GLU A 76 3.69 3.42 -1.81
CA GLU A 76 3.33 2.00 -1.79
C GLU A 76 4.27 1.18 -0.90
N LYS A 77 5.58 1.33 -1.08
CA LYS A 77 6.60 0.64 -0.27
C LYS A 77 6.44 0.93 1.22
N LEU A 78 6.30 2.21 1.58
CA LEU A 78 6.21 2.63 2.98
C LEU A 78 4.92 2.15 3.63
N ILE A 79 3.77 2.29 2.96
CA ILE A 79 2.48 1.81 3.47
C ILE A 79 2.49 0.30 3.66
N THR A 80 2.98 -0.46 2.67
CA THR A 80 3.08 -1.92 2.79
C THR A 80 4.03 -2.33 3.92
N ASN A 81 5.17 -1.64 4.10
CA ASN A 81 6.08 -1.94 5.20
C ASN A 81 5.49 -1.57 6.56
N TYR A 82 4.77 -0.46 6.62
CA TYR A 82 4.09 0.00 7.81
C TYR A 82 3.01 -1.00 8.25
N ASN A 83 2.13 -1.40 7.32
CA ASN A 83 1.05 -2.34 7.58
C ASN A 83 1.55 -3.74 8.00
N LYS A 84 2.71 -4.21 7.52
CA LYS A 84 3.30 -5.50 7.98
C LYS A 84 3.56 -5.55 9.48
N ASN A 85 3.88 -4.41 10.11
CA ASN A 85 4.17 -4.32 11.53
C ASN A 85 2.91 -4.12 12.38
N VAL A 86 1.81 -3.67 11.76
CA VAL A 86 0.52 -3.53 12.42
C VAL A 86 -0.07 -4.93 12.62
N LYS A 87 -0.37 -5.29 13.87
CA LYS A 87 -1.09 -6.54 14.16
C LYS A 87 -2.44 -6.47 13.46
N SER A 88 -2.69 -7.39 12.54
CA SER A 88 -3.81 -7.45 11.56
C SER A 88 -5.24 -7.45 12.16
N SER A 89 -5.42 -7.13 13.43
CA SER A 89 -6.65 -7.29 14.19
C SER A 89 -7.55 -6.05 14.23
N SER A 90 -7.01 -4.85 13.97
CA SER A 90 -7.79 -3.61 14.07
C SER A 90 -7.78 -2.84 12.76
N ASP A 91 -8.97 -2.67 12.18
CA ASP A 91 -9.18 -1.93 10.92
C ASP A 91 -8.78 -0.44 11.02
N ASP A 92 -8.68 0.10 12.24
CA ASP A 92 -8.37 1.51 12.52
C ASP A 92 -6.89 1.90 12.40
N GLN A 93 -5.99 0.92 12.29
CA GLN A 93 -4.54 1.12 12.14
C GLN A 93 -4.01 0.74 10.76
N TYR A 94 -4.86 0.13 9.93
CA TYR A 94 -4.49 -0.36 8.61
C TYR A 94 -4.61 0.78 7.59
N ILE A 95 -3.47 1.26 7.08
CA ILE A 95 -3.42 2.43 6.19
C ILE A 95 -3.66 2.00 4.75
N THR A 96 -4.51 2.74 4.03
CA THR A 96 -4.79 2.49 2.62
C THR A 96 -4.41 3.71 1.76
N LEU A 97 -3.81 3.48 0.60
CA LEU A 97 -3.49 4.49 -0.40
C LEU A 97 -4.67 4.64 -1.38
N ALA A 98 -5.32 5.79 -1.38
CA ALA A 98 -6.31 6.17 -2.38
C ALA A 98 -5.66 7.03 -3.46
N LYS A 99 -5.70 6.60 -4.72
CA LYS A 99 -5.15 7.34 -5.87
C LYS A 99 -6.25 8.06 -6.61
N ILE A 100 -6.06 9.36 -6.84
CA ILE A 100 -6.98 10.25 -7.56
C ILE A 100 -6.26 10.86 -8.76
N ASP A 101 -6.82 10.66 -9.95
CA ASP A 101 -6.38 11.32 -11.17
C ASP A 101 -7.06 12.69 -11.30
N ILE A 102 -6.29 13.78 -11.18
CA ILE A 102 -6.83 15.14 -11.21
C ILE A 102 -7.47 15.50 -12.55
N ASP A 103 -7.07 14.85 -13.64
CA ASP A 103 -7.63 15.10 -14.98
C ASP A 103 -9.04 14.50 -15.10
N LYS A 104 -9.33 13.45 -14.31
CA LYS A 104 -10.65 12.80 -14.26
C LYS A 104 -11.56 13.37 -13.17
N PHE A 105 -10.96 13.85 -12.07
CA PHE A 105 -11.69 14.30 -10.88
C PHE A 105 -11.37 15.76 -10.54
N SER A 106 -11.63 16.67 -11.47
CA SER A 106 -11.32 18.11 -11.34
C SER A 106 -12.13 18.79 -10.23
N GLU A 107 -13.40 18.43 -10.05
CA GLU A 107 -14.27 18.96 -8.98
C GLU A 107 -13.76 18.53 -7.60
N LEU A 108 -13.43 17.25 -7.44
CA LEU A 108 -12.86 16.72 -6.20
C LEU A 108 -11.51 17.37 -5.88
N SER A 109 -10.65 17.53 -6.88
CA SER A 109 -9.37 18.23 -6.76
C SER A 109 -9.56 19.69 -6.30
N SER A 110 -10.56 20.38 -6.86
CA SER A 110 -10.91 21.74 -6.48
C SER A 110 -11.46 21.84 -5.06
N LYS A 111 -12.32 20.90 -4.65
CA LYS A 111 -12.90 20.77 -3.30
C LYS A 111 -11.81 20.65 -2.24
N TYR A 112 -10.77 19.87 -2.51
CA TYR A 112 -9.59 19.71 -1.65
C TYR A 112 -8.47 20.73 -1.92
N LYS A 113 -8.75 21.77 -2.72
CA LYS A 113 -7.83 22.89 -3.01
C LYS A 113 -6.47 22.41 -3.51
N VAL A 114 -6.46 21.37 -4.35
CA VAL A 114 -5.25 20.84 -4.97
C VAL A 114 -4.82 21.80 -6.09
N LYS A 115 -3.75 22.54 -5.84
CA LYS A 115 -3.20 23.54 -6.78
C LYS A 115 -2.03 23.01 -7.61
N ALA A 116 -1.40 21.93 -7.15
CA ALA A 116 -0.25 21.31 -7.79
C ALA A 116 -0.23 19.81 -7.47
N VAL A 117 0.36 19.04 -8.37
CA VAL A 117 0.56 17.60 -8.19
C VAL A 117 2.07 17.27 -8.10
N PRO A 118 2.46 16.24 -7.31
CA PRO A 118 1.59 15.46 -6.44
C PRO A 118 1.14 16.26 -5.20
N THR A 119 -0.08 16.03 -4.72
CA THR A 119 -0.52 16.47 -3.39
C THR A 119 -1.08 15.27 -2.66
N VAL A 120 -0.60 15.01 -1.46
CA VAL A 120 -1.03 13.88 -0.65
C VAL A 120 -1.67 14.37 0.63
N LEU A 121 -2.86 13.85 0.93
CA LEU A 121 -3.60 14.13 2.17
C LEU A 121 -3.61 12.90 3.07
N ALA A 122 -3.45 13.11 4.36
CA ALA A 122 -3.70 12.10 5.37
C ALA A 122 -5.11 12.30 5.94
N ILE A 123 -5.98 11.31 5.76
CA ILE A 123 -7.37 11.35 6.20
C ILE A 123 -7.61 10.26 7.23
N LYS A 124 -8.23 10.63 8.36
CA LYS A 124 -8.69 9.70 9.40
C LYS A 124 -10.07 10.13 9.88
N ASN A 125 -11.01 9.19 9.98
CA ASN A 125 -12.40 9.45 10.38
C ASN A 125 -13.04 10.60 9.57
N GLY A 126 -12.84 10.59 8.25
CA GLY A 126 -13.36 11.59 7.33
C GLY A 126 -12.73 12.99 7.43
N LYS A 127 -11.68 13.17 8.23
CA LYS A 127 -11.01 14.47 8.42
C LYS A 127 -9.57 14.45 7.92
N GLU A 128 -9.18 15.51 7.23
CA GLU A 128 -7.78 15.77 6.88
C GLU A 128 -6.99 16.13 8.16
N ILE A 129 -5.98 15.33 8.49
CA ILE A 129 -5.12 15.55 9.67
C ILE A 129 -3.76 16.13 9.30
N ALA A 130 -3.29 15.86 8.08
CA ALA A 130 -2.01 16.34 7.56
C ALA A 130 -2.04 16.36 6.03
N ARG A 131 -1.14 17.16 5.43
CA ARG A 131 -0.94 17.19 3.97
C ARG A 131 0.49 17.56 3.60
N PHE A 132 0.88 17.20 2.40
CA PHE A 132 2.05 17.76 1.73
C PHE A 132 1.81 17.89 0.22
N THR A 133 2.60 18.76 -0.42
CA THR A 133 2.57 18.99 -1.85
C THR A 133 3.99 18.92 -2.39
N GLY A 134 4.16 18.29 -3.55
CA GLY A 134 5.45 18.05 -4.19
C GLY A 134 6.10 16.73 -3.79
N LEU A 135 7.30 16.51 -4.32
CA LEU A 135 8.12 15.34 -3.99
C LEU A 135 8.79 15.56 -2.63
N VAL A 136 8.65 14.60 -1.73
CA VAL A 136 9.25 14.59 -0.39
C VAL A 136 10.13 13.35 -0.19
N ASP A 137 10.97 13.37 0.83
CA ASP A 137 11.76 12.21 1.28
C ASP A 137 10.91 11.17 2.04
N GLU A 138 11.50 10.00 2.30
CA GLU A 138 10.82 8.90 3.01
C GLU A 138 10.50 9.30 4.47
N ASP A 139 11.41 10.00 5.17
CA ASP A 139 11.26 10.45 6.56
C ASP A 139 10.00 11.31 6.76
N ARG A 140 9.72 12.22 5.83
CA ARG A 140 8.51 13.05 5.87
C ARG A 140 7.24 12.22 5.73
N ILE A 141 7.26 11.19 4.89
CA ILE A 141 6.10 10.29 4.68
C ILE A 141 5.89 9.47 5.95
N GLU A 142 6.95 8.89 6.52
CA GLU A 142 6.88 8.11 7.76
C GLU A 142 6.30 8.92 8.93
N THR A 143 6.73 10.19 9.07
CA THR A 143 6.16 11.10 10.08
C THR A 143 4.64 11.24 9.97
N ILE A 144 4.11 11.28 8.74
CA ILE A 144 2.66 11.39 8.49
C ILE A 144 1.96 10.06 8.75
N LEU A 145 2.58 8.93 8.39
CA LEU A 145 2.06 7.60 8.72
C LEU A 145 1.93 7.42 10.24
N ASP A 146 2.91 7.88 11.01
CA ASP A 146 2.85 7.88 12.47
C ASP A 146 1.73 8.75 13.02
N GLN A 147 1.44 9.89 12.38
CA GLN A 147 0.31 10.75 12.78
C GLN A 147 -1.05 10.08 12.53
N LEU A 148 -1.19 9.25 11.49
CA LEU A 148 -2.43 8.53 11.20
C LEU A 148 -2.77 7.49 12.27
N ASN A 149 -1.81 6.99 13.02
CA ASN A 149 -2.02 5.96 14.03
C ASN A 149 -1.97 6.44 15.49
N ARG A 150 -1.83 7.75 15.70
CA ARG A 150 -2.08 8.39 17.00
C ARG A 150 -3.57 8.59 17.23
#